data_AF-A0A3Q3J6J4-F1
#
_entry.id   AF-A0A3Q3J6J4-F1
#
_cell.length_a   1.000
_cell.length_b   1.000
_cell.length_c   1.000
_cell.angle_alpha   90.00
_cell.angle_beta   90.00
_cell.angle_gamma   90.00
#
_symmetry.space_group_name_H-M   'P 1'
#
loop_
_entity.id
_entity.type
_entity.pdbx_description
1 polymer ?
#
loop_
_entity_poly.entity_id
_entity_poly.type
_entity_poly.pdbx_seq_one_letter_code
_entity_poly.pdbx_strand_id
1 'polypeptide(L)'
;HKNNQTVIRLVHIFILEMPYQGKELSMLIFLPNDIEDSSTGLEKLEKELTNENFVKWTNPDMMNEVEVQVGLPRFKMEEKYDLRNVLISMGMVDAFDGNRSDFSGMAPENDLVLSKVFH
;
A
#
# COMPACT_ATOMS: atom_id res chain seq x y z
N HIS A 1 15.29 18.19 12.37
CA HIS A 1 14.36 18.49 13.48
C HIS A 1 14.12 17.20 14.25
N LYS A 2 14.25 17.22 15.58
CA LYS A 2 13.88 16.08 16.42
C LYS A 2 12.39 16.23 16.76
N ASN A 3 11.57 15.33 16.25
CA ASN A 3 10.13 15.28 16.52
C ASN A 3 9.85 13.97 17.25
N ASN A 4 8.95 13.97 18.22
CA ASN A 4 8.41 12.75 18.80
C ASN A 4 7.68 11.99 17.68
N GLN A 5 8.13 10.79 17.36
CA GLN A 5 7.52 9.94 16.34
C GLN A 5 7.36 8.54 16.91
N THR A 6 6.36 7.84 16.39
CA THR A 6 6.01 6.50 16.83
C THR A 6 6.70 5.50 15.91
N VAL A 7 7.41 4.53 16.51
CA VAL A 7 8.33 3.66 15.78
C VAL A 7 8.20 2.22 16.23
N ILE A 8 8.32 1.31 15.26
CA ILE A 8 8.63 -0.10 15.50
C ILE A 8 9.98 -0.42 14.87
N ARG A 9 10.84 -1.08 15.66
CA ARG A 9 12.05 -1.73 15.16
C ARG A 9 11.84 -3.24 15.13
N LEU A 10 11.84 -3.80 13.93
CA LEU A 10 11.93 -5.24 13.71
C LEU A 10 13.38 -5.60 13.34
N VAL A 11 13.69 -6.90 13.32
CA VAL A 11 15.05 -7.41 13.11
C VAL A 11 15.68 -6.85 11.81
N HIS A 12 14.88 -6.62 10.77
CA HIS A 12 15.37 -6.14 9.46
C HIS A 12 14.65 -4.90 8.92
N ILE A 13 13.64 -4.38 9.63
CA ILE A 13 12.76 -3.31 9.13
C ILE A 13 12.55 -2.27 10.22
N PHE A 14 12.65 -1.01 9.83
CA PHE A 14 12.24 0.14 10.60
C PHE A 14 10.88 0.65 10.09
N ILE A 15 9.90 0.77 10.98
CA ILE A 15 8.58 1.31 10.65
C ILE A 15 8.41 2.62 11.39
N LEU A 16 8.15 3.68 10.63
CA LEU A 16 7.95 5.03 11.13
C LEU A 16 6.53 5.50 10.88
N GLU A 17 5.85 5.98 11.91
CA GLU A 17 4.59 6.70 11.78
C GLU A 17 4.82 8.21 11.87
N MET A 18 4.38 8.93 10.84
CA MET A 18 4.40 10.39 10.77
C MET A 18 2.96 10.93 10.66
N PRO A 19 2.36 11.37 11.78
CA PRO A 19 1.03 11.96 11.76
C PRO A 19 1.02 13.33 11.06
N TYR A 20 0.02 13.57 10.23
CA TYR A 20 -0.26 14.88 9.66
C TYR A 20 -0.93 15.81 10.69
N GLN A 21 -1.06 17.09 10.33
CA GLN A 21 -1.77 18.05 11.17
C GLN A 21 -3.18 17.57 11.48
N GLY A 22 -3.56 17.59 12.77
CA GLY A 22 -4.86 17.10 13.23
C GLY A 22 -4.91 15.60 13.58
N LYS A 23 -3.88 14.81 13.23
CA LYS A 23 -3.76 13.37 13.54
C LYS A 23 -4.89 12.49 12.97
N GLU A 24 -5.62 12.96 11.97
CA GLU A 24 -6.63 12.17 11.26
C GLU A 24 -6.03 11.26 10.18
N LEU A 25 -4.83 11.61 9.71
CA LEU A 25 -4.06 10.88 8.72
C LEU A 25 -2.62 10.74 9.21
N SER A 26 -2.03 9.57 8.97
CA SER A 26 -0.62 9.30 9.22
C SER A 26 0.02 8.68 7.99
N MET A 27 1.26 9.06 7.71
CA MET A 27 2.12 8.35 6.76
C MET A 27 2.89 7.26 7.51
N LEU A 28 2.80 6.02 7.04
CA LEU A 28 3.62 4.91 7.51
C LEU A 28 4.73 4.63 6.52
N ILE A 29 5.98 4.63 7.00
CA ILE A 29 7.16 4.40 6.17
C ILE A 29 7.83 3.12 6.63
N PHE A 30 7.90 2.14 5.73
CA PHE A 30 8.59 0.87 5.93
C PHE A 30 9.96 0.96 5.28
N LEU A 31 11.01 0.93 6.08
CA LEU A 31 12.38 1.10 5.65
C LEU A 31 13.20 -0.14 6.03
N PRO A 32 13.71 -0.93 5.07
CA PRO A 32 14.70 -1.96 5.35
C PRO A 32 15.93 -1.37 6.04
N ASN A 33 16.53 -2.12 6.96
CA ASN A 33 17.73 -1.67 7.67
C ASN A 33 18.94 -1.50 6.74
N ASP A 34 19.05 -2.35 5.71
CA ASP A 34 20.10 -2.32 4.69
C ASP A 34 19.54 -2.79 3.35
N ILE A 35 20.26 -2.48 2.26
CA ILE A 35 19.97 -3.00 0.92
C ILE A 35 20.69 -4.35 0.81
N GLU A 36 19.95 -5.44 1.04
CA GLU A 36 20.48 -6.82 1.04
C GLU A 36 20.32 -7.55 -0.32
N ASP A 37 19.69 -6.91 -1.32
CA ASP A 37 19.46 -7.47 -2.65
C ASP A 37 20.10 -6.62 -3.77
N SER A 38 20.10 -7.14 -5.00
CA SER A 38 20.70 -6.46 -6.17
C SER A 38 19.76 -5.47 -6.86
N SER A 39 18.60 -5.18 -6.28
CA SER A 39 17.58 -4.32 -6.87
C SER A 39 17.34 -3.07 -6.01
N THR A 40 16.27 -3.05 -5.22
CA THR A 40 15.81 -1.89 -4.44
C THR A 40 16.08 -2.03 -2.95
N GLY A 41 16.44 -3.23 -2.47
CA GLY A 41 16.48 -3.58 -1.05
C GLY A 41 15.11 -3.98 -0.47
N LEU A 42 14.05 -3.98 -1.28
CA LEU A 42 12.67 -4.22 -0.81
C LEU A 42 12.20 -5.66 -1.00
N GLU A 43 12.94 -6.54 -1.68
CA GLU A 43 12.41 -7.85 -2.08
C GLU A 43 11.98 -8.71 -0.88
N LYS A 44 12.74 -8.65 0.22
CA LYS A 44 12.41 -9.38 1.45
C LYS A 44 11.18 -8.78 2.14
N LEU A 45 11.09 -7.44 2.18
CA LEU A 45 9.94 -6.74 2.74
C LEU A 45 8.67 -7.07 1.95
N GLU A 46 8.72 -7.04 0.62
CA GLU A 46 7.58 -7.37 -0.25
C GLU A 46 7.11 -8.81 -0.07
N LYS A 47 8.04 -9.77 0.10
CA LYS A 47 7.70 -11.18 0.39
C LYS A 47 7.06 -11.36 1.77
N GLU A 48 7.49 -10.57 2.75
CA GLU A 48 6.94 -10.62 4.11
C GLU A 48 5.68 -9.75 4.26
N LEU A 49 5.33 -8.90 3.28
CA LEU A 49 4.17 -8.01 3.31
C LEU A 49 2.86 -8.79 3.04
N THR A 50 2.48 -9.62 4.02
CA THR A 50 1.18 -10.27 4.07
C THR A 50 0.17 -9.40 4.82
N ASN A 51 -1.13 -9.65 4.67
CA ASN A 51 -2.16 -8.93 5.43
C ASN A 51 -1.94 -9.08 6.95
N GLU A 52 -1.63 -10.29 7.41
CA GLU A 52 -1.36 -10.58 8.83
C GLU A 52 -0.17 -9.76 9.36
N ASN A 53 0.93 -9.75 8.62
CA ASN A 53 2.11 -8.99 8.99
C ASN A 53 1.84 -7.48 8.94
N PHE A 54 1.16 -7.00 7.91
CA PHE A 54 0.77 -5.59 7.80
C PHE A 54 -0.05 -5.15 9.03
N VAL A 55 -1.14 -5.85 9.36
CA VAL A 55 -1.98 -5.53 10.52
C VAL A 55 -1.18 -5.55 11.82
N LYS A 56 -0.29 -6.54 12.00
CA LYS A 56 0.58 -6.64 13.17
C LYS A 56 1.57 -5.47 13.26
N TRP A 57 2.17 -5.09 12.13
CA TRP A 57 3.17 -4.03 12.02
C TRP A 57 2.58 -2.63 12.13
N THR A 58 1.30 -2.46 11.79
CA THR A 58 0.60 -1.18 11.92
C THR A 58 -0.23 -1.08 13.18
N ASN A 59 -0.18 -2.06 14.08
CA ASN A 59 -0.91 -2.01 15.35
C ASN A 59 -0.26 -0.95 16.26
N PRO A 60 -0.98 0.11 16.69
CA PRO A 60 -0.47 1.13 17.60
C PRO A 60 0.10 0.56 18.90
N ASP A 61 -0.46 -0.53 19.42
CA ASP A 61 0.02 -1.18 20.67
C ASP A 61 1.42 -1.78 20.55
N MET A 62 1.85 -2.07 19.31
CA MET A 62 3.19 -2.58 19.02
C MET A 62 4.20 -1.44 18.84
N MET A 63 3.74 -0.19 18.76
CA MET A 63 4.58 0.97 18.50
C MET A 63 4.95 1.72 19.79
N ASN A 64 6.18 2.23 19.83
CA ASN A 64 6.64 3.07 20.93
C ASN A 64 6.92 4.49 20.44
N GLU A 65 6.47 5.49 21.20
CA GLU A 65 6.83 6.89 20.94
C GLU A 65 8.27 7.13 21.38
N VAL A 66 9.14 7.44 20.43
CA VAL A 66 10.57 7.63 20.65
C VAL A 66 11.09 8.83 19.88
N GLU A 67 12.08 9.53 20.43
CA GLU A 67 12.73 10.63 19.72
C GLU A 67 13.66 10.06 18.63
N VAL A 68 13.36 10.39 17.37
CA VAL A 68 14.15 9.93 16.21
C VAL A 68 14.62 11.09 15.34
N GLN A 69 15.80 10.92 14.76
CA GLN A 69 16.28 11.79 13.70
C GLN A 69 15.82 11.24 12.36
N VAL A 70 15.00 12.01 11.64
CA VAL A 70 14.44 11.59 10.35
C VAL A 70 15.03 12.44 9.23
N GLY A 71 15.65 11.76 8.27
CA GLY A 71 16.08 12.33 6.99
C GLY A 71 15.23 11.76 5.87
N LEU A 72 14.12 12.43 5.53
CA LEU A 72 13.21 12.02 4.47
C LEU A 72 13.41 12.92 3.23
N PRO A 73 13.64 12.36 2.03
CA PRO A 73 13.74 13.16 0.82
C PRO A 73 12.40 13.83 0.53
N ARG A 74 12.43 15.09 0.08
CA ARG A 74 11.23 15.75 -0.43
C ARG A 74 10.97 15.26 -1.85
N PHE A 75 9.85 14.58 -2.07
CA PHE A 75 9.46 14.10 -3.39
C PHE A 75 8.03 14.52 -3.74
N LYS A 76 7.71 14.44 -5.04
CA LYS A 76 6.36 14.55 -5.59
C LYS A 76 6.20 13.40 -6.57
N MET A 77 5.10 12.66 -6.48
CA MET A 77 4.80 11.52 -7.35
C MET A 77 3.44 11.78 -8.01
N GLU A 78 3.38 11.63 -9.33
CA GLU A 78 2.16 11.71 -10.13
C GLU A 78 2.19 10.54 -11.11
N GLU A 79 1.34 9.55 -10.89
CA GLU A 79 1.29 8.32 -11.68
C GLU A 79 -0.13 8.11 -12.23
N LYS A 80 -0.23 7.40 -13.36
CA LYS A 80 -1.51 6.98 -13.94
C LYS A 80 -1.46 5.49 -14.20
N TYR A 81 -2.41 4.74 -13.63
CA TYR A 81 -2.48 3.29 -13.73
C TYR A 81 -3.70 2.85 -14.54
N ASP A 82 -3.50 1.95 -15.52
CA ASP A 82 -4.59 1.14 -16.07
C ASP A 82 -4.69 -0.14 -15.26
N LEU A 83 -5.70 -0.20 -14.38
CA LEU A 83 -5.88 -1.29 -13.43
C LEU A 83 -6.60 -2.51 -14.01
N ARG A 84 -7.00 -2.49 -15.29
CA ARG A 84 -7.76 -3.60 -15.91
C ARG A 84 -7.05 -4.95 -15.69
N ASN A 85 -5.79 -5.05 -16.08
CA ASN A 85 -5.05 -6.31 -16.01
C ASN A 85 -4.78 -6.75 -14.57
N VAL A 86 -4.54 -5.78 -13.66
CA VAL A 86 -4.34 -6.06 -12.23
C VAL A 86 -5.61 -6.65 -11.64
N LEU A 87 -6.76 -6.02 -11.84
CA LEU A 87 -8.04 -6.50 -11.32
C LEU A 87 -8.44 -7.86 -11.89
N ILE A 88 -8.18 -8.12 -13.18
CA ILE A 88 -8.36 -9.44 -13.79
C ILE A 88 -7.48 -10.48 -13.08
N SER A 89 -6.20 -10.19 -12.85
CA SER A 89 -5.29 -11.11 -12.14
C SER A 89 -5.70 -11.38 -10.69
N MET A 90 -6.42 -10.43 -10.06
CA MET A 90 -6.99 -10.57 -8.72
C MET A 90 -8.33 -11.33 -8.70
N GLY A 91 -8.82 -11.79 -9.85
CA GLY A 91 -10.03 -12.63 -9.97
C GLY A 91 -11.28 -11.90 -10.44
N MET A 92 -11.22 -10.58 -10.68
CA MET A 92 -12.32 -9.83 -11.29
C MET A 92 -12.29 -10.03 -12.80
N VAL A 93 -12.57 -11.25 -13.28
CA VAL A 93 -12.50 -11.59 -14.71
C VAL A 93 -13.81 -11.22 -15.42
N ASP A 94 -14.94 -11.64 -14.84
CA ASP A 94 -16.26 -11.62 -15.49
C ASP A 94 -16.73 -10.19 -15.79
N ALA A 95 -16.40 -9.24 -14.92
CA ALA A 95 -16.72 -7.83 -15.14
C ALA A 95 -16.13 -7.27 -16.45
N PHE A 96 -15.01 -7.82 -16.92
CA PHE A 96 -14.28 -7.35 -18.11
C PHE A 96 -14.49 -8.23 -19.35
N ASP A 97 -15.29 -9.31 -19.25
CA ASP A 97 -15.61 -10.26 -20.31
C ASP A 97 -17.05 -10.05 -20.77
N GLY A 98 -17.26 -9.59 -22.00
CA GLY A 98 -18.59 -9.28 -22.53
C GLY A 98 -19.54 -10.48 -22.67
N ASN A 99 -19.05 -11.72 -22.56
CA ASN A 99 -19.91 -12.91 -22.56
C ASN A 99 -20.30 -13.37 -21.15
N ARG A 100 -19.62 -12.87 -20.12
CA ARG A 100 -19.79 -13.30 -18.72
C ARG A 100 -20.19 -12.18 -17.78
N SER A 101 -20.03 -10.93 -18.21
CA SER A 101 -20.40 -9.75 -17.46
C SER A 101 -21.90 -9.73 -17.23
N ASP A 102 -22.30 -9.65 -15.96
CA ASP A 102 -23.69 -9.48 -15.56
C ASP A 102 -23.83 -8.14 -14.81
N PHE A 103 -24.36 -7.15 -15.52
CA PHE A 103 -24.71 -5.84 -14.99
C PHE A 103 -26.22 -5.58 -15.14
N SER A 104 -27.03 -6.64 -15.12
CA SER A 104 -28.49 -6.59 -15.25
C SER A 104 -29.16 -5.69 -14.21
N GLY A 105 -28.53 -5.52 -13.03
CA GLY A 105 -28.97 -4.58 -12.00
C GLY A 105 -28.84 -3.10 -12.40
N MET A 106 -28.07 -2.77 -13.43
CA MET A 106 -27.89 -1.42 -13.96
C MET A 106 -28.61 -1.21 -15.30
N ALA A 107 -28.52 -2.18 -16.22
CA ALA A 107 -29.16 -2.13 -17.52
C ALA A 107 -29.85 -3.48 -17.84
N PRO A 108 -31.14 -3.49 -18.18
CA PRO A 108 -31.89 -4.72 -18.46
C PRO A 108 -31.36 -5.54 -19.64
N GLU A 109 -30.67 -4.90 -20.58
CA GLU A 109 -30.25 -5.51 -21.85
C GLU A 109 -28.98 -6.38 -21.72
N ASN A 110 -28.37 -6.43 -20.53
CA ASN A 110 -27.20 -7.25 -20.18
C ASN A 110 -26.02 -7.14 -21.19
N ASP A 111 -25.90 -5.98 -21.81
CA ASP A 111 -24.94 -5.63 -22.86
C ASP A 111 -23.78 -4.76 -22.34
N LEU A 112 -23.73 -4.53 -21.03
CA LEU A 112 -22.70 -3.74 -20.38
C LEU A 112 -21.48 -4.60 -20.03
N VAL A 113 -20.29 -4.02 -20.17
CA VAL A 113 -19.02 -4.61 -19.76
C VAL A 113 -18.08 -3.53 -19.23
N LEU A 114 -17.26 -3.86 -18.24
CA LEU A 114 -16.22 -2.97 -17.76
C LEU A 114 -15.07 -2.94 -18.77
N SER A 115 -14.84 -1.76 -19.37
CA SER A 115 -13.83 -1.59 -20.41
C SER A 115 -12.46 -1.25 -19.83
N LYS A 116 -12.36 -0.24 -18.96
CA LYS A 116 -11.09 0.17 -18.34
C LYS A 116 -11.34 0.74 -16.94
N VAL A 117 -10.30 0.69 -16.12
CA VAL A 117 -10.27 1.33 -14.80
C VAL A 117 -8.98 2.13 -14.71
N PHE A 118 -9.10 3.45 -14.52
CA PHE A 118 -7.97 4.36 -14.39
C PHE A 118 -7.87 4.88 -12.96
N HIS A 119 -6.64 4.95 -12.44
CA HIS A 119 -6.31 5.57 -11.16
C HIS A 119 -5.16 6.56 -11.34
#